data_AF-A0A660SEK2-F1
#
_entry.id   AF-A0A660SEK2-F1
#
_cell.length_a   1.000
_cell.length_b   1.000
_cell.length_c   1.000
_cell.angle_alpha   90.00
_cell.angle_beta   90.00
_cell.angle_gamma   90.00
#
_symmetry.space_group_name_H-M   'P 1'
#
loop_
_entity.id
_entity.type
_entity.pdbx_description
1 polymer ?
#
loop_
_entity_poly.entity_id
_entity_poly.type
_entity_poly.pdbx_seq_one_letter_code
_entity_poly.pdbx_strand_id
1 'polypeptide(L)'
;MRVFGMGGTLFPIVIVVLGLSCFRTGEEERLLWERTFGGSGDDIGEGIVIEGNDCVIVGHTTSFGSGGADVYLLKVGSEGKLIWSRT
;
A
#
# COMPACT_ATOMS: atom_id res chain seq x y z
N MET A 1 -0.32 20.32 -27.32
CA MET A 1 -0.46 19.45 -28.52
C MET A 1 0.88 18.77 -28.80
N ARG A 2 1.02 17.52 -28.38
CA ARG A 2 1.74 16.47 -29.11
C ARG A 2 1.29 15.13 -28.52
N VAL A 3 0.67 14.35 -29.39
CA VAL A 3 0.13 13.01 -29.14
C VAL A 3 1.30 12.04 -29.19
N PHE A 4 1.51 11.26 -28.13
CA PHE A 4 2.14 9.95 -28.24
C PHE A 4 1.02 8.93 -28.41
N GLY A 5 1.03 8.27 -29.57
CA GLY A 5 0.11 7.19 -29.90
C GLY A 5 0.75 5.81 -29.70
N MET A 6 -0.15 4.82 -29.69
CA MET A 6 0.04 3.39 -29.92
C MET A 6 0.43 2.52 -28.72
N GLY A 7 -0.59 1.86 -28.18
CA GLY A 7 -0.60 0.41 -28.00
C GLY A 7 0.27 -0.17 -26.89
N GLY A 8 -0.25 -0.14 -25.66
CA GLY A 8 0.31 -0.88 -24.53
C GLY A 8 -0.33 -0.37 -23.27
N THR A 9 -1.13 -1.22 -22.62
CA THR A 9 -1.83 -0.94 -21.37
C THR A 9 -0.84 -0.41 -20.32
N LEU A 10 -0.91 0.89 -20.05
CA LEU A 10 -0.17 1.55 -18.98
C LEU A 10 -0.77 1.06 -17.66
N PHE A 11 -0.02 0.23 -16.93
CA PHE A 11 -0.29 -0.03 -15.52
C PHE A 11 0.05 1.27 -14.76
N PRO A 12 -0.90 1.92 -14.06
CA PRO A 12 -0.53 3.00 -13.17
C PRO A 12 0.16 2.40 -11.94
N ILE A 13 1.48 2.47 -11.93
CA ILE A 13 2.29 2.42 -10.71
C ILE A 13 1.96 3.69 -9.93
N VAL A 14 1.29 3.55 -8.79
CA VAL A 14 1.15 4.63 -7.81
C VAL A 14 1.90 4.19 -6.56
N ILE A 15 3.16 4.57 -6.47
CA ILE A 15 3.94 4.60 -5.24
C ILE A 15 3.90 6.05 -4.76
N VAL A 16 3.17 6.33 -3.69
CA VAL A 16 3.46 7.46 -2.81
C VAL A 16 3.37 6.92 -1.39
N VAL A 17 4.54 6.74 -0.78
CA VAL A 17 4.71 6.46 0.64
C VAL A 17 4.18 7.67 1.42
N LEU A 18 3.45 7.40 2.52
CA LEU A 18 2.62 8.30 3.36
C LEU A 18 1.20 8.56 2.85
N GLY A 19 0.42 7.49 2.73
CA GLY A 19 -1.02 7.53 2.44
C GLY A 19 -1.40 6.32 1.58
N LEU A 20 -1.71 5.19 2.21
CA LEU A 20 -2.06 3.97 1.47
C LEU A 20 -3.43 4.17 0.84
N SER A 21 -3.45 4.56 -0.44
CA SER A 21 -4.65 4.59 -1.27
C SER A 21 -4.69 3.34 -2.15
N CYS A 22 -5.67 2.46 -1.92
CA CYS A 22 -5.94 1.29 -2.75
C CYS A 22 -7.08 1.62 -3.73
N PHE A 23 -6.82 1.64 -5.04
CA PHE A 23 -7.82 1.91 -6.08
C PHE A 23 -8.31 0.62 -6.76
N ARG A 24 -9.62 0.50 -7.00
CA ARG A 24 -10.24 -0.58 -7.80
C ARG A 24 -10.86 0.04 -9.06
N THR A 25 -10.49 -0.45 -10.25
CA THR A 25 -10.89 0.15 -11.53
C THR A 25 -12.32 -0.23 -11.95
N GLY A 26 -13.21 0.76 -12.08
CA GLY A 26 -14.54 0.64 -12.69
C GLY A 26 -15.32 1.96 -12.65
N GLU A 27 -15.37 2.65 -13.80
CA GLU A 27 -16.13 3.86 -14.22
C GLU A 27 -16.37 5.07 -13.29
N GLU A 28 -16.04 5.01 -12.01
CA GLU A 28 -15.79 6.15 -11.15
C GLU A 28 -14.54 5.77 -10.34
N GLU A 29 -13.44 6.52 -10.47
CA GLU A 29 -12.22 6.30 -9.67
C GLU A 29 -12.48 6.69 -8.21
N ARG A 30 -13.29 5.87 -7.53
CA ARG A 30 -13.70 6.08 -6.16
C ARG A 30 -12.69 5.42 -5.26
N LEU A 31 -11.96 6.24 -4.51
CA LEU A 31 -11.19 5.79 -3.35
C LEU A 31 -12.11 5.00 -2.41
N LEU A 32 -11.83 3.71 -2.22
CA LEU A 32 -12.60 2.85 -1.33
C LEU A 32 -12.28 3.16 0.13
N TRP A 33 -10.99 3.28 0.43
CA TRP A 33 -10.46 3.68 1.72
C TRP A 33 -9.02 4.18 1.58
N GLU A 34 -8.63 5.03 2.53
CA GLU A 34 -7.25 5.40 2.78
C GLU A 34 -6.97 5.20 4.28
N ARG A 35 -5.83 4.59 4.59
CA ARG A 35 -5.38 4.36 5.97
C ARG A 35 -3.88 4.52 6.07
N THR A 36 -3.43 4.95 7.23
CA THR A 36 -2.01 5.00 7.57
C THR A 36 -1.74 3.94 8.62
N PHE A 37 -0.76 3.07 8.36
CA PHE A 37 -0.27 2.09 9.32
C PHE A 37 1.19 2.42 9.63
N GLY A 38 1.52 2.49 10.91
CA GLY A 38 2.79 3.00 11.38
C GLY A 38 2.68 3.51 12.82
N GLY A 39 3.78 4.00 13.37
CA GLY A 39 3.87 4.56 14.72
C GLY A 39 4.66 5.87 14.76
N SER A 40 5.46 6.07 15.82
CA SER A 40 6.18 7.32 16.06
C SER A 40 7.50 7.46 15.31
N GLY A 41 7.97 6.40 14.67
CA GLY A 41 9.20 6.36 13.87
C GLY A 41 8.92 6.37 12.36
N ASP A 42 9.92 5.94 11.61
CA ASP A 42 9.89 5.82 10.16
C ASP A 42 9.30 4.46 9.75
N ASP A 43 8.24 4.50 8.93
CA ASP A 43 7.55 3.32 8.41
C ASP A 43 7.45 3.41 6.88
N ILE A 44 8.10 2.49 6.19
CA ILE A 44 8.20 2.48 4.72
C ILE A 44 7.62 1.18 4.19
N GLY A 45 6.64 1.27 3.30
CA GLY A 45 6.15 0.13 2.53
C GLY A 45 7.00 -0.08 1.27
N GLU A 46 7.55 -1.28 1.11
CA GLU A 46 8.42 -1.66 -0.01
C GLU A 46 7.68 -2.50 -1.06
N GLY A 47 6.66 -3.24 -0.63
CA GLY A 47 5.91 -4.12 -1.52
C GLY A 47 4.51 -4.41 -1.04
N ILE A 48 3.63 -4.73 -1.98
CA ILE A 48 2.25 -5.12 -1.73
C ILE A 48 1.89 -6.31 -2.61
N VAL A 49 1.15 -7.26 -2.05
CA VAL A 49 0.51 -8.36 -2.77
C VAL A 49 -0.96 -8.43 -2.40
N ILE A 50 -1.81 -8.69 -3.39
CA ILE A 50 -3.25 -8.87 -3.19
C ILE A 50 -3.54 -10.37 -3.06
N GLU A 51 -4.19 -10.75 -1.97
CA GLU A 51 -4.63 -12.12 -1.67
C GLU A 51 -6.17 -12.14 -1.61
N GLY A 52 -6.80 -12.37 -2.77
CA GLY A 52 -8.25 -12.32 -2.90
C GLY A 52 -8.79 -10.91 -2.69
N ASN A 53 -9.42 -10.67 -1.55
CA ASN A 53 -9.97 -9.36 -1.14
C ASN A 53 -9.08 -8.63 -0.11
N ASP A 54 -8.04 -9.29 0.38
CA ASP A 54 -7.11 -8.73 1.35
C ASP A 54 -5.82 -8.29 0.67
N CYS A 55 -5.08 -7.41 1.33
CA CYS A 55 -3.75 -6.96 0.91
C CYS A 55 -2.73 -7.33 1.98
N VAL A 56 -1.58 -7.84 1.56
CA VAL A 56 -0.40 -8.00 2.42
C VAL A 56 0.66 -7.02 1.95
N ILE A 57 1.17 -6.21 2.88
CA ILE A 57 2.19 -5.20 2.65
C ILE A 57 3.43 -5.59 3.45
N VAL A 58 4.59 -5.43 2.83
CA VAL A 58 5.91 -5.66 3.44
C VAL A 58 6.73 -4.38 3.36
N GLY A 59 7.56 -4.15 4.36
CA GLY A 59 8.36 -2.95 4.46
C GLY A 59 9.31 -2.95 5.64
N HIS A 60 9.72 -1.75 6.04
CA HIS A 60 10.58 -1.51 7.19
C HIS A 60 9.90 -0.58 8.19
N THR A 61 10.13 -0.81 9.47
CA THR A 61 9.62 0.02 10.57
C THR A 61 10.73 0.33 11.57
N THR A 62 10.81 1.56 12.04
CA THR A 62 11.51 1.93 13.28
C THR A 62 10.53 2.28 14.41
N SER A 63 9.24 2.20 14.12
CA SER A 63 8.13 2.45 15.05
C SER A 63 7.83 1.26 15.96
N PHE A 64 8.12 0.04 15.49
CA PHE A 64 7.79 -1.20 16.17
C PHE A 64 9.03 -2.10 16.24
N GLY A 65 9.11 -2.98 17.25
CA GLY A 65 10.19 -3.97 17.39
C GLY A 65 11.20 -3.65 18.50
N SER A 66 12.42 -4.18 18.37
CA SER A 66 13.44 -4.16 19.45
C SER A 66 14.59 -3.16 19.22
N GLY A 67 14.38 -2.20 18.30
CA GLY A 67 15.27 -1.09 18.03
C GLY A 67 16.06 -1.24 16.72
N GLY A 68 16.17 -0.15 15.97
CA GLY A 68 16.68 -0.15 14.59
C GLY A 68 15.54 -0.20 13.58
N ALA A 69 15.85 -0.58 12.34
CA ALA A 69 14.86 -0.82 11.29
C ALA A 69 14.54 -2.33 11.21
N ASP A 70 13.35 -2.70 11.68
CA ASP A 70 12.82 -4.07 11.65
C ASP A 70 11.98 -4.28 10.39
N VAL A 71 11.88 -5.53 9.92
CA VAL A 71 10.97 -5.88 8.81
C VAL A 71 9.54 -5.80 9.33
N TYR A 72 8.66 -5.12 8.60
CA TYR A 72 7.26 -4.98 8.98
C TYR A 72 6.35 -5.65 7.96
N LEU A 73 5.57 -6.64 8.41
CA LEU A 73 4.51 -7.26 7.61
C LEU A 73 3.15 -6.87 8.18
N LEU A 74 2.25 -6.48 7.29
CA LEU A 74 0.87 -6.14 7.66
C LEU A 74 -0.13 -6.73 6.66
N LYS A 75 -1.19 -7.34 7.18
CA LYS A 75 -2.33 -7.79 6.39
C LYS A 75 -3.54 -6.90 6.66
N VAL A 76 -4.12 -6.39 5.60
CA VAL A 76 -5.23 -5.43 5.60
C VAL A 76 -6.40 -6.05 4.85
N GLY A 77 -7.59 -6.01 5.43
CA GLY A 77 -8.80 -6.50 4.78
C GLY A 77 -9.32 -5.54 3.72
N SER A 78 -10.29 -6.00 2.93
CA SER A 78 -10.92 -5.23 1.84
C SER A 78 -11.47 -3.85 2.23
N GLU A 79 -11.85 -3.66 3.49
CA GLU A 79 -12.39 -2.40 4.03
C GLU A 79 -11.30 -1.47 4.61
N GLY A 80 -10.02 -1.81 4.44
CA GLY A 80 -8.90 -1.05 5.00
C GLY A 80 -8.66 -1.33 6.48
N LYS A 81 -9.24 -2.40 7.04
CA LYS A 81 -9.02 -2.78 8.44
C LYS A 81 -7.75 -3.60 8.57
N LEU A 82 -6.86 -3.22 9.50
CA LEU A 82 -5.72 -4.06 9.88
C LEU A 82 -6.24 -5.37 10.49
N ILE A 83 -5.88 -6.49 9.87
CA ILE A 83 -6.19 -7.84 10.36
C ILE A 83 -5.10 -8.28 11.34
N TRP A 84 -3.83 -8.14 10.93
CA TRP A 84 -2.68 -8.37 11.78
C TRP A 84 -1.45 -7.60 11.27
N SER A 85 -0.49 -7.37 12.17
CA SER A 85 0.85 -6.91 11.83
C SER A 85 1.93 -7.65 12.63
N ARG A 86 3.14 -7.77 12.08
CA ARG A 86 4.29 -8.47 12.66
C ARG A 86 5.59 -7.75 12.33
N THR A 87 6.47 -7.72 13.32
CA THR A 87 7.90 -7.39 13.22
C THR A 87 8.74 -8.60 13.60
#